data_AF-A0A3M0XJ99-F1
#
_entry.id   AF-A0A3M0XJ99-F1
#
_cell.length_a   1.000
_cell.length_b   1.000
_cell.length_c   1.000
_cell.angle_alpha   90.00
_cell.angle_beta   90.00
_cell.angle_gamma   90.00
#
_symmetry.space_group_name_H-M   'P 1'
#
loop_
_entity.id
_entity.type
_entity.pdbx_description
1 polymer ?
#
loop_
_entity_poly.entity_id
_entity_poly.type
_entity_poly.pdbx_seq_one_letter_code
_entity_poly.pdbx_strand_id
1 'polypeptide(L)'
;ELLRVAAFWKPNLNDGVQITAAPLWRLFRHRPWQKRLRDTWEKLEAGEYDWAHLAYSIWPERVREKCKTDKSLAIAHDLEHLYVEPPQKTKKRRRRKKSQEEGLL
;
A
#
# COMPACT_ATOMS: atom_id res chain seq x y z
N GLU A 1 -23.67 -3.20 15.17
CA GLU A 1 -22.81 -2.69 14.08
C GLU A 1 -21.91 -1.53 14.52
N LEU A 2 -22.45 -0.41 15.00
CA LEU A 2 -21.63 0.74 15.40
C LEU A 2 -20.54 0.38 16.44
N LEU A 3 -20.89 -0.38 17.49
CA LEU A 3 -19.93 -0.85 18.51
C LEU A 3 -18.83 -1.75 17.92
N ARG A 4 -19.15 -2.54 16.89
CA ARG A 4 -18.17 -3.40 16.20
C ARG A 4 -17.12 -2.54 15.51
N VAL A 5 -17.55 -1.49 14.81
CA VAL A 5 -16.66 -0.56 14.10
C VAL A 5 -15.84 0.28 15.08
N ALA A 6 -16.46 0.75 16.16
CA ALA A 6 -15.80 1.59 17.17
C ALA A 6 -14.57 0.92 17.82
N ALA A 7 -14.49 -0.42 17.85
CA ALA A 7 -13.36 -1.14 18.41
C ALA A 7 -12.03 -0.90 17.66
N PHE A 8 -12.09 -0.55 16.37
CA PHE A 8 -10.91 -0.39 15.52
C PHE A 8 -10.89 0.93 14.73
N TRP A 9 -12.00 1.66 14.68
CA TRP A 9 -12.10 2.87 13.87
C TRP A 9 -11.24 4.00 14.43
N LYS A 10 -10.17 4.32 13.71
CA LYS A 10 -9.23 5.40 14.00
C LYS A 10 -9.06 6.25 12.73
N PRO A 11 -9.91 7.27 12.51
CA PRO A 11 -9.86 8.09 11.30
C PRO A 11 -8.56 8.89 11.23
N ASN A 12 -8.02 9.07 10.03
CA ASN A 12 -6.85 9.89 9.79
C ASN A 12 -7.10 10.84 8.60
N LEU A 13 -6.64 12.09 8.71
CA LEU A 13 -6.81 13.11 7.68
C LEU A 13 -6.19 12.68 6.32
N ASN A 14 -5.07 11.97 6.36
CA ASN A 14 -4.30 11.57 5.18
C ASN A 14 -4.96 10.42 4.39
N ASP A 15 -5.90 9.70 4.99
CA ASP A 15 -6.57 8.56 4.34
C ASP A 15 -7.69 9.01 3.37
N GLY A 16 -8.17 10.24 3.54
CA GLY A 16 -9.31 10.76 2.79
C GLY A 16 -10.66 10.23 3.30
N VAL A 17 -11.71 10.97 2.93
CA VAL A 17 -13.08 10.77 3.45
C VAL A 17 -13.64 9.38 3.09
N GLN A 18 -13.37 8.89 1.88
CA GLN A 18 -13.92 7.62 1.40
C GLN A 18 -13.37 6.42 2.17
N ILE A 19 -12.06 6.36 2.41
CA ILE A 19 -11.42 5.30 3.19
C ILE A 19 -11.88 5.39 4.65
N THR A 20 -11.85 6.59 5.23
CA THR A 20 -12.28 6.85 6.61
C THR A 20 -13.72 6.39 6.88
N ALA A 21 -14.61 6.60 5.91
CA ALA A 21 -16.02 6.22 6.03
C ALA A 21 -16.32 4.77 5.63
N ALA A 22 -15.39 4.06 4.98
CA ALA A 22 -15.61 2.72 4.44
C ALA A 22 -16.12 1.70 5.49
N PRO A 23 -15.56 1.62 6.73
CA PRO A 23 -16.06 0.69 7.73
C PRO A 23 -17.52 0.93 8.15
N LEU A 24 -18.03 2.14 7.94
CA LEU A 24 -19.37 2.58 8.34
C LEU A 24 -20.41 2.34 7.23
N TRP A 25 -20.08 1.69 6.12
CA TRP A 25 -20.93 1.58 4.94
C TRP A 25 -22.35 1.03 5.23
N ARG A 26 -22.49 0.13 6.22
CA ARG A 26 -23.79 -0.44 6.63
C ARG A 26 -24.71 0.57 7.32
N LEU A 27 -24.18 1.69 7.79
CA LEU A 27 -24.92 2.72 8.53
C LEU A 27 -25.49 3.82 7.61
N PHE A 28 -25.00 3.92 6.37
CA PHE A 28 -25.48 4.93 5.43
C PHE A 28 -26.77 4.51 4.72
N ARG A 29 -27.75 5.43 4.66
CA ARG A 29 -29.02 5.24 3.94
C ARG A 29 -28.93 5.60 2.45
N HIS A 30 -28.02 6.51 2.08
CA HIS A 30 -27.83 6.93 0.70
C HIS A 30 -27.18 5.82 -0.12
N ARG A 31 -27.97 5.13 -0.96
CA ARG A 31 -27.57 3.90 -1.67
C ARG A 31 -26.32 4.02 -2.53
N PRO A 32 -26.14 5.09 -3.35
CA PRO A 32 -24.91 5.23 -4.14
C PRO A 32 -23.66 5.34 -3.27
N TRP A 33 -23.75 6.09 -2.16
CA TRP A 33 -22.63 6.24 -1.23
C TRP A 33 -22.35 4.96 -0.46
N GLN A 34 -23.40 4.28 0.01
CA GLN A 34 -23.29 2.96 0.64
C GLN A 34 -22.58 1.96 -0.28
N LYS A 35 -22.94 1.89 -1.57
CA LYS A 35 -22.28 1.02 -2.56
C LYS A 35 -20.79 1.38 -2.67
N ARG A 36 -20.47 2.66 -2.89
CA ARG A 36 -19.08 3.13 -3.01
C ARG A 36 -18.25 2.79 -1.79
N LEU A 37 -18.79 2.95 -0.59
CA LEU A 37 -18.11 2.63 0.65
C LEU A 37 -17.92 1.13 0.86
N ARG A 38 -18.91 0.30 0.50
CA ARG A 38 -18.75 -1.16 0.53
C ARG A 38 -17.65 -1.61 -0.42
N ASP A 39 -17.66 -1.13 -1.65
CA ASP A 39 -16.63 -1.47 -2.64
C ASP A 39 -15.23 -0.98 -2.17
N THR A 40 -15.17 0.13 -1.43
CA THR A 40 -13.92 0.61 -0.79
C THR A 40 -13.49 -0.29 0.37
N TRP A 41 -14.45 -0.75 1.17
CA TRP A 41 -14.21 -1.64 2.30
C TRP A 41 -13.65 -2.99 1.83
N GLU A 42 -14.18 -3.56 0.75
CA GLU A 42 -13.68 -4.79 0.14
C GLU A 42 -12.22 -4.64 -0.34
N LYS A 43 -11.87 -3.48 -0.91
CA LYS A 43 -10.49 -3.16 -1.30
C LYS A 43 -9.55 -2.92 -0.11
N LEU A 44 -10.04 -2.34 0.98
CA LEU A 44 -9.32 -2.23 2.25
C LEU A 44 -9.03 -3.63 2.82
N GLU A 45 -10.02 -4.51 2.82
CA GLU A 45 -9.87 -5.91 3.23
C GLU A 45 -8.86 -6.66 2.36
N ALA A 46 -8.85 -6.40 1.05
CA ALA A 46 -7.87 -6.95 0.10
C ALA A 46 -6.45 -6.35 0.23
N GLY A 47 -6.29 -5.25 0.98
CA GLY A 47 -4.99 -4.60 1.20
C GLY A 47 -4.53 -3.69 0.05
N GLU A 48 -5.44 -3.27 -0.83
CA GLU A 48 -5.16 -2.27 -1.88
C GLU A 48 -4.88 -0.87 -1.31
N TYR A 49 -5.35 -0.63 -0.10
CA TYR A 49 -5.22 0.64 0.62
C TYR A 49 -4.30 0.53 1.85
N ASP A 50 -3.34 -0.39 1.86
CA ASP A 50 -2.45 -0.57 3.02
C ASP A 50 -1.58 0.66 3.32
N TRP A 51 -1.48 1.63 2.40
CA TRP A 51 -0.89 2.94 2.65
C TRP A 51 -1.69 3.81 3.63
N ALA A 52 -2.99 3.53 3.83
CA ALA A 52 -3.84 4.29 4.73
C ALA A 52 -3.58 3.92 6.19
N HIS A 53 -3.54 4.90 7.08
CA HIS A 53 -3.39 4.68 8.52
C HIS A 53 -4.55 3.86 9.10
N LEU A 54 -5.77 4.02 8.56
CA LEU A 54 -6.90 3.18 8.93
C LEU A 54 -6.64 1.70 8.64
N ALA A 55 -5.98 1.36 7.53
CA ALA A 55 -5.60 -0.03 7.24
C ALA A 55 -4.63 -0.58 8.31
N TYR A 56 -3.65 0.22 8.74
CA TYR A 56 -2.74 -0.16 9.82
C TYR A 56 -3.44 -0.33 11.17
N SER A 57 -4.46 0.48 11.45
CA SER A 57 -5.23 0.36 12.69
C SER A 57 -6.05 -0.94 12.77
N ILE A 58 -6.47 -1.49 11.63
CA ILE A 58 -7.32 -2.68 11.53
C ILE A 58 -6.49 -3.95 11.34
N TRP A 59 -5.43 -3.88 10.51
CA TRP A 59 -4.58 -5.00 10.15
C TRP A 59 -3.09 -4.69 10.39
N PRO A 60 -2.66 -4.46 11.64
CA PRO A 60 -1.31 -4.01 11.92
C PRO A 60 -0.23 -5.02 11.50
N GLU A 61 -0.48 -6.31 11.67
CA GLU A 61 0.46 -7.37 11.27
C GLU A 61 0.67 -7.36 9.76
N ARG A 62 -0.41 -7.28 8.97
CA ARG A 62 -0.34 -7.26 7.50
C ARG A 62 0.48 -6.09 6.98
N VAL A 63 0.22 -4.88 7.49
CA VAL A 63 0.92 -3.67 7.06
C VAL A 63 2.39 -3.72 7.48
N ARG A 64 2.70 -4.16 8.71
CA ARG A 64 4.09 -4.33 9.18
C ARG A 64 4.90 -5.29 8.32
N GLU A 65 4.30 -6.41 7.90
CA GLU A 65 4.97 -7.35 7.01
C GLU A 65 5.30 -6.71 5.65
N LYS A 66 4.38 -5.94 5.07
CA LYS A 66 4.65 -5.22 3.81
C LYS A 66 5.75 -4.16 3.97
N CYS A 67 5.80 -3.44 5.09
CA CYS A 67 6.82 -2.43 5.37
C CYS A 67 8.26 -2.98 5.34
N LYS A 68 8.46 -4.28 5.58
CA LYS A 68 9.80 -4.90 5.52
C LYS A 68 10.43 -4.85 4.13
N THR A 69 9.61 -4.81 3.08
CA THR A 69 10.07 -4.86 1.68
C THR A 69 9.64 -3.66 0.85
N ASP A 70 8.66 -2.88 1.31
CA ASP A 70 8.22 -1.63 0.69
C ASP A 70 8.65 -0.42 1.54
N LYS A 71 9.68 0.29 1.06
CA LYS A 71 10.25 1.46 1.75
C LYS A 71 9.28 2.63 1.82
N SER A 72 8.52 2.88 0.76
CA SER A 72 7.57 3.99 0.72
C SER A 72 6.42 3.75 1.69
N LEU A 73 5.95 2.50 1.75
CA LEU A 73 4.93 2.11 2.71
C LEU A 73 5.44 2.20 4.16
N ALA A 74 6.68 1.78 4.41
CA ALA A 74 7.29 1.92 5.73
C ALA A 74 7.32 3.39 6.19
N ILE A 75 7.75 4.30 5.30
CA ILE A 75 7.75 5.76 5.54
C ILE A 75 6.34 6.29 5.84
N ALA A 76 5.33 5.83 5.11
CA ALA A 76 3.95 6.28 5.32
C ALA A 76 3.39 5.94 6.73
N HIS A 77 3.96 4.92 7.39
CA HIS A 77 3.52 4.45 8.70
C HIS A 77 4.51 4.72 9.83
N ASP A 78 5.59 5.46 9.58
CA ASP A 78 6.70 5.67 10.52
C ASP A 78 7.36 4.34 10.97
N LEU A 79 7.47 3.37 10.05
CA LEU A 79 7.97 2.01 10.26
C LEU A 79 9.26 1.72 9.50
N GLU A 80 10.03 2.75 9.10
CA GLU A 80 11.29 2.57 8.34
C GLU A 80 12.28 1.63 9.02
N HIS A 81 12.24 1.54 10.35
CA HIS A 81 13.07 0.62 11.13
C HIS A 81 12.81 -0.87 10.83
N LEU A 82 11.67 -1.21 10.22
CA LEU A 82 11.35 -2.58 9.78
C LEU A 82 11.87 -2.88 8.37
N TYR A 83 12.17 -1.86 7.56
CA TYR A 83 12.54 -2.03 6.16
C TYR A 83 13.92 -2.68 6.02
N VAL A 84 14.02 -3.68 5.14
CA VAL A 84 15.26 -4.37 4.81
C VAL A 84 15.64 -4.05 3.36
N GLU A 85 16.77 -3.38 3.17
CA GLU A 85 17.25 -3.03 1.83
C GLU A 85 17.63 -4.30 1.05
N PRO A 86 17.08 -4.52 -0.16
CA PRO A 86 17.41 -5.70 -0.94
C PRO A 86 18.86 -5.66 -1.42
N PRO A 87 19.52 -6.82 -1.55
CA PRO A 87 20.91 -6.88 -2.00
C PRO A 87 21.05 -6.26 -3.39
N GLN A 88 22.06 -5.41 -3.56
CA GLN A 88 22.34 -4.75 -4.83
C GLN A 88 22.63 -5.80 -5.91
N LYS A 89 21.79 -5.86 -6.96
CA LYS A 89 22.07 -6.69 -8.13
C LYS A 89 23.27 -6.10 -8.87
N THR A 90 24.42 -6.78 -8.81
CA THR A 90 25.62 -6.40 -9.57
C THR A 90 25.27 -6.37 -11.07
N LYS A 91 25.24 -5.19 -11.68
CA LYS A 91 25.02 -5.05 -13.13
C LYS A 91 26.23 -5.65 -13.87
N LYS A 92 26.05 -6.80 -14.54
CA LYS A 92 27.06 -7.36 -15.45
C LYS A 92 27.31 -6.34 -16.58
N ARG A 93 28.54 -5.81 -16.69
CA ARG A 93 28.98 -4.96 -17.81
C ARG A 93 28.83 -5.75 -19.13
N ARG A 94 27.95 -5.30 -20.03
CA ARG A 94 27.90 -5.81 -21.42
C ARG A 94 29.24 -5.48 -22.09
N ARG A 95 30.04 -6.50 -22.42
CA ARG A 95 31.23 -6.38 -23.28
C ARG A 95 30.80 -5.84 -24.65
N ARG A 96 31.24 -4.64 -25.04
CA ARG A 96 31.14 -4.14 -26.42
C ARG A 96 32.01 -5.03 -27.31
N LYS A 97 31.41 -5.68 -28.31
CA LYS A 97 32.13 -6.43 -29.35
C LYS A 97 32.70 -5.42 -30.33
N LYS A 98 34.02 -5.37 -30.48
CA LYS A 98 34.73 -4.51 -31.44
C LYS A 98 34.64 -5.21 -32.81
N SER A 99 33.90 -4.65 -33.76
CA SER A 99 33.94 -5.08 -35.16
C SER A 99 35.23 -4.59 -35.77
N GLN A 100 36.02 -5.52 -36.31
CA GLN A 100 37.13 -5.25 -37.20
C GLN A 100 36.53 -4.96 -38.59
N GLU A 101 36.80 -3.78 -39.14
CA GLU A 101 36.72 -3.56 -40.58
C GLU A 101 38.14 -3.69 -41.12
N GLU A 102 38.39 -4.81 -41.79
CA GLU A 102 39.47 -4.99 -42.75
C GLU A 102 39.21 -4.09 -43.95
N GLY A 103 40.24 -3.38 -44.40
CA GLY A 103 40.14 -2.43 -45.51
C GLY A 103 40.04 -3.09 -46.88
N LEU A 104 39.79 -2.28 -47.90
CA LEU A 104 40.44 -2.38 -49.21
C LEU A 104 40.20 -1.08 -50.00
N LEU A 105 41.33 -0.51 -50.45
CA LEU A 105 41.55 0.44 -51.56
C LEU A 105 41.07 1.89 -51.40
#